data_AF-A0A814WSR8-F1
#
_entry.id   AF-A0A814WSR8-F1
#
_cell.length_a   1.000
_cell.length_b   1.000
_cell.length_c   1.000
_cell.angle_alpha   90.00
_cell.angle_beta   90.00
_cell.angle_gamma   90.00
#
_symmetry.space_group_name_H-M   'P 1'
#
loop_
_entity.id
_entity.type
_entity.pdbx_description
1 polymer ?
#
loop_
_entity_poly.entity_id
_entity_poly.type
_entity_poly.pdbx_seq_one_letter_code
_entity_poly.pdbx_strand_id
1 'polypeptide(L)'
;MFKWLRDSTKLFTGSSSDEELDDSTHQYVKVQNDLKEEIEKLGQKFPQDFPKPIDILETVDDTIEGQWEQRLQQAGQVQIGTRIALIPYYLGDLHWTGVFIEFKETGQIERAEFIDPVAPVLQSDSNLMKLREEFAKVYPEILLQSRELQVHEDVKKSAELTVANLLQAAEECQLTIARSSNVNDSNDSTSNDLDATNGGASEESNPPNAFVFGGDPSEKQSNSESGQ
;
A
#
# COMPACT_ATOMS: atom_id res chain seq x y z
N MET A 1 50.18 35.50 25.29
CA MET A 1 51.49 34.95 25.73
C MET A 1 51.21 34.03 26.92
N PHE A 2 51.47 32.74 26.74
CA PHE A 2 51.05 31.64 27.61
C PHE A 2 51.69 31.69 29.02
N LYS A 3 50.92 31.29 30.04
CA LYS A 3 51.47 30.57 31.19
C LYS A 3 50.45 29.55 31.69
N TRP A 4 50.86 28.29 31.56
CA TRP A 4 50.14 27.08 31.90
C TRP A 4 50.73 26.56 33.22
N LEU A 5 49.89 26.09 34.14
CA LEU A 5 50.27 25.17 35.21
C LEU A 5 49.07 24.27 35.53
N ARG A 6 49.16 23.03 35.03
CA ARG A 6 48.68 21.77 35.64
C ARG A 6 49.00 21.73 37.14
N ASP A 7 48.35 21.00 38.03
CA ASP A 7 47.44 19.85 37.98
C ASP A 7 46.62 19.89 39.28
N SER A 8 45.40 19.35 39.29
CA SER A 8 44.81 18.77 40.50
C SER A 8 43.85 17.66 40.09
N THR A 9 44.39 16.46 40.22
CA THR A 9 43.72 15.17 40.35
C THR A 9 42.36 15.28 41.06
N LYS A 10 41.30 14.94 40.33
CA LYS A 10 40.12 14.30 40.92
C LYS A 10 40.01 12.90 40.32
N LEU A 11 40.42 11.94 41.14
CA LEU A 11 39.99 10.56 41.07
C LEU A 11 38.46 10.56 41.13
N PHE A 12 37.80 10.29 40.01
CA PHE A 12 36.37 10.00 39.97
C PHE A 12 36.21 8.54 39.58
N THR A 13 35.96 7.70 40.59
CA THR A 13 35.44 6.35 40.42
C THR A 13 33.93 6.44 40.23
N GLY A 14 33.47 6.12 39.03
CA GLY A 14 32.05 5.98 38.66
C GLY A 14 32.03 5.52 37.20
N SER A 15 31.95 4.22 36.96
CA SER A 15 30.71 3.48 36.72
C SER A 15 30.02 3.91 35.42
N SER A 16 30.22 3.09 34.39
CA SER A 16 29.26 2.56 33.39
C SER A 16 28.10 3.44 32.89
N SER A 17 27.80 3.23 31.61
CA SER A 17 26.61 3.64 30.84
C SER A 17 26.49 5.12 30.51
N ASP A 18 27.11 5.54 29.40
CA ASP A 18 26.74 6.70 28.60
C ASP A 18 27.38 6.57 27.21
N GLU A 19 26.82 5.75 26.30
CA GLU A 19 27.10 5.82 24.84
C GLU A 19 26.23 4.87 23.94
N GLU A 20 24.98 4.55 24.31
CA GLU A 20 24.09 3.71 23.44
C GLU A 20 22.87 4.44 22.85
N LEU A 21 22.76 5.76 23.02
CA LEU A 21 21.60 6.55 22.53
C LEU A 21 21.77 7.15 21.12
N ASP A 22 22.88 6.90 20.42
CA ASP A 22 23.18 7.55 19.13
C ASP A 22 23.01 6.66 17.88
N ASP A 23 23.02 5.32 18.01
CA ASP A 23 23.03 4.44 16.82
C ASP A 23 21.63 4.27 16.18
N SER A 24 20.56 4.19 16.98
CA SER A 24 19.19 3.97 16.48
C SER A 24 18.64 5.18 15.72
N THR A 25 18.86 6.39 16.23
CA THR A 25 18.44 7.64 15.56
C THR A 25 19.14 7.79 14.21
N HIS A 26 20.43 7.44 14.13
CA HIS A 26 21.17 7.42 12.87
C HIS A 26 20.59 6.39 11.88
N GLN A 27 20.22 5.20 12.34
CA GLN A 27 19.57 4.21 11.49
C GLN A 27 18.18 4.66 11.01
N TYR A 28 17.39 5.33 11.85
CA TYR A 28 16.09 5.89 11.44
C TYR A 28 16.19 6.86 10.27
N VAL A 29 17.10 7.83 10.41
CA VAL A 29 17.34 8.82 9.37
C VAL A 29 17.91 8.17 8.12
N LYS A 30 18.80 7.17 8.26
CA LYS A 30 19.41 6.46 7.14
C LYS A 30 18.37 5.70 6.32
N VAL A 31 17.57 4.81 6.94
CA VAL A 31 16.56 4.03 6.22
C VAL A 31 15.56 4.93 5.50
N GLN A 32 15.12 6.00 6.17
CA GLN A 32 14.21 6.98 5.56
C GLN A 32 14.83 7.67 4.34
N ASN A 33 16.08 8.12 4.45
CA ASN A 33 16.77 8.85 3.38
C ASN A 33 17.11 7.94 2.21
N ASP A 34 17.60 6.73 2.47
CA ASP A 34 17.91 5.74 1.43
C ASP A 34 16.65 5.40 0.62
N LEU A 35 15.51 5.19 1.29
CA LEU A 35 14.24 4.93 0.60
C LEU A 35 13.77 6.14 -0.23
N LYS A 36 13.93 7.36 0.28
CA LYS A 36 13.61 8.59 -0.47
C LYS A 36 14.46 8.73 -1.73
N GLU A 37 15.77 8.52 -1.60
CA GLU A 37 16.71 8.62 -2.71
C GLU A 37 16.41 7.57 -3.80
N GLU A 38 16.14 6.33 -3.41
CA GLU A 38 15.83 5.26 -4.37
C GLU A 38 14.48 5.47 -5.07
N ILE A 39 13.46 5.98 -4.39
CA ILE A 39 12.18 6.33 -5.02
C ILE A 39 12.33 7.52 -5.98
N GLU A 40 13.15 8.51 -5.65
CA GLU A 40 13.46 9.60 -6.57
C GLU A 40 14.15 9.07 -7.85
N LYS A 41 15.16 8.19 -7.70
CA LYS A 41 15.80 7.52 -8.83
C LYS A 41 14.81 6.69 -9.65
N LEU A 42 13.87 6.03 -8.99
CA LEU A 42 12.84 5.23 -9.66
C LEU A 42 11.92 6.13 -10.51
N GLY A 43 11.49 7.28 -9.96
CA GLY A 43 10.71 8.28 -10.71
C GLY A 43 11.45 8.85 -11.92
N GLN A 44 12.79 9.00 -11.84
CA GLN A 44 13.61 9.43 -12.97
C GLN A 44 13.77 8.35 -14.05
N LYS A 45 13.79 7.06 -13.69
CA LYS A 45 13.91 5.94 -14.64
C LYS A 45 12.65 5.73 -15.48
N PHE A 46 11.49 6.11 -14.96
CA PHE A 46 10.20 5.86 -15.59
C PHE A 46 9.31 7.13 -15.65
N PRO A 47 9.76 8.21 -16.32
CA PRO A 47 9.11 9.52 -16.26
C PRO A 47 7.73 9.56 -16.95
N GLN A 48 7.37 8.54 -17.74
CA GLN A 48 6.04 8.44 -18.39
C GLN A 48 5.16 7.30 -17.85
N ASP A 49 5.68 6.45 -16.94
CA ASP A 49 5.03 5.19 -16.53
C ASP A 49 4.80 5.05 -15.02
N PHE A 50 4.82 6.16 -14.25
CA PHE A 50 4.43 6.18 -12.83
C PHE A 50 3.03 6.77 -12.67
N PRO A 51 1.96 5.99 -12.90
CA PRO A 51 0.58 6.47 -12.76
C PRO A 51 0.22 6.82 -11.32
N LYS A 52 0.92 6.26 -10.32
CA LYS A 52 0.62 6.49 -8.89
C LYS A 52 1.75 7.28 -8.22
N PRO A 53 1.49 8.45 -7.62
CA PRO A 53 2.43 9.08 -6.71
C PRO A 53 2.83 8.11 -5.58
N ILE A 54 4.08 8.18 -5.14
CA ILE A 54 4.58 7.41 -4.01
C ILE A 54 4.92 8.36 -2.87
N ASP A 55 4.21 8.22 -1.76
CA ASP A 55 4.47 8.92 -0.52
C ASP A 55 5.29 8.02 0.41
N ILE A 56 6.40 8.54 0.93
CA ILE A 56 7.15 7.86 1.98
C ILE A 56 6.83 8.57 3.30
N LEU A 57 6.07 7.88 4.16
CA LEU A 57 5.77 8.38 5.49
C LEU A 57 6.98 8.19 6.40
N GLU A 58 7.06 8.96 7.48
CA GLU A 58 8.20 8.80 8.38
C GLU A 58 8.09 7.45 9.13
N THR A 59 9.26 6.89 9.45
CA THR A 59 9.42 5.63 10.16
C THR A 59 8.51 5.53 11.39
N VAL A 60 7.92 4.35 11.57
CA VAL A 60 7.27 3.94 12.81
C VAL A 60 8.25 3.17 13.67
N ASP A 61 8.29 3.49 14.94
CA ASP A 61 9.00 2.75 15.98
C ASP A 61 7.98 2.07 16.90
N ASP A 62 7.96 0.72 16.92
CA ASP A 62 7.00 -0.06 17.72
C ASP A 62 7.18 0.14 19.23
N THR A 63 8.33 0.68 19.65
CA THR A 63 8.60 1.00 21.06
C THR A 63 7.90 2.28 21.51
N ILE A 64 7.37 3.07 20.57
CA ILE A 64 6.70 4.35 20.85
C ILE A 64 5.20 4.21 20.55
N GLU A 65 4.40 4.24 21.61
CA GLU A 65 2.94 4.11 21.52
C GLU A 65 2.29 5.19 20.64
N GLY A 66 1.27 4.79 19.88
CA GLY A 66 0.43 5.70 19.09
C GLY A 66 1.03 6.15 17.75
N GLN A 67 2.30 5.84 17.45
CA GLN A 67 2.90 6.22 16.16
C GLN A 67 2.17 5.58 14.98
N TRP A 68 1.76 4.31 15.10
CA TRP A 68 1.01 3.63 14.05
C TRP A 68 -0.29 4.36 13.70
N GLU A 69 -1.12 4.65 14.69
CA GLU A 69 -2.36 5.38 14.50
C GLU A 69 -2.10 6.73 13.82
N GLN A 70 -1.10 7.48 14.30
CA GLN A 70 -0.71 8.75 13.73
C GLN A 70 -0.29 8.63 12.25
N ARG A 71 0.56 7.66 11.89
CA ARG A 71 1.01 7.47 10.50
C ARG A 71 -0.12 7.03 9.59
N LEU A 72 -0.98 6.13 10.05
CA LEU A 72 -2.10 5.63 9.27
C LEU A 72 -3.13 6.74 9.01
N GLN A 73 -3.38 7.60 10.01
CA GLN A 73 -4.22 8.80 9.83
C GLN A 73 -3.57 9.80 8.86
N GLN A 74 -2.25 10.04 8.97
CA GLN A 74 -1.52 10.85 7.99
C GLN A 74 -1.66 10.26 6.58
N ALA A 75 -1.47 8.95 6.41
CA ALA A 75 -1.61 8.27 5.13
C ALA A 75 -2.97 8.55 4.49
N GLY A 76 -4.05 8.56 5.28
CA GLY A 76 -5.41 8.84 4.79
C GLY A 76 -5.68 10.32 4.48
N GLN A 77 -4.95 11.25 5.08
CA GLN A 77 -5.15 12.70 4.93
C GLN A 77 -4.25 13.34 3.86
N VAL A 78 -3.11 12.72 3.54
CA VAL A 78 -2.03 13.35 2.76
C VAL A 78 -2.43 13.71 1.32
N GLN A 79 -3.41 13.02 0.70
CA GLN A 79 -3.99 13.40 -0.59
C GLN A 79 -5.23 12.53 -0.94
N ILE A 80 -6.13 13.04 -1.77
CA ILE A 80 -7.15 12.22 -2.46
C ILE A 80 -6.59 11.86 -3.83
N GLY A 81 -6.81 10.62 -4.27
CA GLY A 81 -6.28 10.12 -5.54
C GLY A 81 -5.52 8.81 -5.39
N THR A 82 -5.34 8.16 -6.54
CA THR A 82 -4.67 6.87 -6.66
C THR A 82 -3.18 7.01 -6.37
N ARG A 83 -2.67 6.35 -5.33
CA ARG A 83 -1.28 6.52 -4.87
C ARG A 83 -0.77 5.30 -4.10
N ILE A 84 0.50 5.31 -3.76
CA ILE A 84 1.16 4.32 -2.89
C ILE A 84 1.73 5.05 -1.68
N ALA A 85 1.57 4.50 -0.48
CA ALA A 85 2.28 4.93 0.72
C ALA A 85 3.23 3.82 1.19
N LEU A 86 4.47 4.20 1.49
CA LEU A 86 5.50 3.33 2.04
C LEU A 86 5.83 3.79 3.46
N ILE A 87 5.87 2.86 4.40
CA ILE A 87 6.14 3.14 5.81
C ILE A 87 7.26 2.20 6.27
N PRO A 88 8.49 2.71 6.47
CA PRO A 88 9.51 1.96 7.19
C PRO A 88 9.04 1.70 8.62
N TYR A 89 9.28 0.50 9.12
CA TYR A 89 8.82 0.07 10.43
C TYR A 89 9.92 -0.62 11.22
N TYR A 90 10.28 -0.03 12.34
CA TYR A 90 11.23 -0.57 13.29
C TYR A 90 10.49 -1.32 14.40
N LEU A 91 10.74 -2.63 14.49
CA LEU A 91 10.14 -3.53 15.48
C LEU A 91 10.88 -3.54 16.83
N GLY A 92 12.04 -2.87 16.92
CA GLY A 92 12.98 -3.04 18.04
C GLY A 92 14.12 -3.99 17.70
N ASP A 93 15.16 -4.01 18.55
CA ASP A 93 16.30 -4.93 18.46
C ASP A 93 16.97 -5.04 17.07
N LEU A 94 17.14 -3.90 16.38
CA LEU A 94 17.71 -3.82 15.03
C LEU A 94 16.87 -4.49 13.92
N HIS A 95 15.62 -4.88 14.20
CA HIS A 95 14.72 -5.50 13.24
C HIS A 95 13.88 -4.44 12.52
N TRP A 96 14.17 -4.30 11.23
CA TRP A 96 13.46 -3.45 10.30
C TRP A 96 12.54 -4.24 9.39
N THR A 97 11.37 -3.67 9.13
CA THR A 97 10.32 -4.19 8.26
C THR A 97 9.66 -3.05 7.51
N GLY A 98 8.77 -3.36 6.57
CA GLY A 98 8.07 -2.35 5.78
C GLY A 98 6.57 -2.58 5.71
N VAL A 99 5.81 -1.50 5.62
CA VAL A 99 4.40 -1.53 5.25
C VAL A 99 4.20 -0.80 3.92
N PHE A 100 3.55 -1.47 2.99
CA PHE A 100 3.11 -0.95 1.70
C PHE A 100 1.60 -0.78 1.72
N ILE A 101 1.10 0.38 1.28
CA ILE A 101 -0.33 0.65 1.17
C ILE A 101 -0.61 1.24 -0.22
N GLU A 102 -1.56 0.65 -0.93
CA GLU A 102 -2.06 1.14 -2.20
C GLU A 102 -3.45 1.75 -2.00
N PHE A 103 -3.63 2.98 -2.47
CA PHE A 103 -4.88 3.71 -2.40
C PHE A 103 -5.54 3.82 -3.78
N LYS A 104 -6.86 3.73 -3.80
CA LYS A 104 -7.72 4.05 -4.96
C LYS A 104 -7.92 5.56 -5.07
N GLU A 105 -8.47 5.98 -6.21
CA GLU A 105 -8.87 7.38 -6.44
C GLU A 105 -9.80 7.92 -5.34
N THR A 106 -10.68 7.07 -4.82
CA THR A 106 -11.62 7.39 -3.72
C THR A 106 -10.95 7.61 -2.37
N GLY A 107 -9.63 7.40 -2.26
CA GLY A 107 -8.89 7.42 -1.00
C GLY A 107 -9.08 6.16 -0.14
N GLN A 108 -9.84 5.17 -0.62
CA GLN A 108 -9.93 3.86 0.03
C GLN A 108 -8.67 3.03 -0.24
N ILE A 109 -8.29 2.20 0.72
CA ILE A 109 -7.18 1.26 0.55
C ILE A 109 -7.63 0.11 -0.36
N GLU A 110 -6.85 -0.15 -1.39
CA GLU A 110 -7.00 -1.29 -2.29
C GLU A 110 -6.23 -2.50 -1.79
N ARG A 111 -5.01 -2.27 -1.29
CA ARG A 111 -4.08 -3.30 -0.84
C ARG A 111 -3.21 -2.76 0.28
N ALA A 112 -3.00 -3.56 1.32
CA ALA A 112 -2.07 -3.25 2.40
C ALA A 112 -1.24 -4.50 2.71
N GLU A 113 0.08 -4.34 2.71
CA GLU A 113 1.04 -5.44 2.84
C GLU A 113 2.07 -5.11 3.92
N PHE A 114 2.32 -6.07 4.80
CA PHE A 114 3.44 -6.11 5.71
C PHE A 114 4.54 -6.98 5.10
N ILE A 115 5.74 -6.42 5.01
CA ILE A 115 6.88 -7.04 4.36
C ILE A 115 8.02 -7.13 5.38
N ASP A 116 8.31 -8.36 5.79
CA ASP A 116 9.39 -8.65 6.73
C ASP A 116 10.58 -9.29 5.99
N PRO A 117 11.75 -8.64 5.96
CA PRO A 117 12.95 -9.18 5.32
C PRO A 117 13.66 -10.25 6.16
N VAL A 118 13.20 -10.56 7.36
CA VAL A 118 13.77 -11.63 8.20
C VAL A 118 13.10 -12.95 7.87
N ALA A 119 13.87 -14.03 7.75
CA ALA A 119 13.33 -15.35 7.40
C ALA A 119 12.19 -15.80 8.35
N PRO A 120 11.10 -16.42 7.85
CA PRO A 120 9.93 -16.78 8.66
C PRO A 120 10.22 -17.61 9.90
N VAL A 121 11.27 -18.44 9.88
CA VAL A 121 11.70 -19.25 11.04
C VAL A 121 12.14 -18.41 12.24
N LEU A 122 12.54 -17.16 12.00
CA LEU A 122 12.98 -16.21 13.02
C LEU A 122 11.88 -15.18 13.35
N GLN A 123 10.76 -15.20 12.62
CA GLN A 123 9.65 -14.28 12.86
C GLN A 123 8.81 -14.75 14.05
N SER A 124 8.36 -13.79 14.86
CA SER A 124 7.31 -14.04 15.84
C SER A 124 5.97 -13.63 15.24
N ASP A 125 5.02 -14.57 15.15
CA ASP A 125 3.64 -14.31 14.72
C ASP A 125 2.97 -13.18 15.52
N SER A 126 3.45 -12.90 16.75
CA SER A 126 2.95 -11.82 17.59
C SER A 126 3.07 -10.43 16.97
N ASN A 127 4.13 -10.17 16.19
CA ASN A 127 4.43 -8.83 15.70
C ASN A 127 3.46 -8.41 14.59
N LEU A 128 3.18 -9.33 13.66
CA LEU A 128 2.17 -9.12 12.62
C LEU A 128 0.75 -9.02 13.23
N MET A 129 0.44 -9.80 14.25
CA MET A 129 -0.87 -9.72 14.91
C MET A 129 -1.08 -8.38 15.63
N LYS A 130 -0.08 -7.91 16.39
CA LYS A 130 -0.12 -6.58 17.01
C LYS A 130 -0.29 -5.48 15.97
N LEU A 131 0.47 -5.55 14.88
CA LEU A 131 0.36 -4.58 13.79
C LEU A 131 -1.03 -4.61 13.14
N ARG A 132 -1.61 -5.80 12.92
CA ARG A 132 -2.98 -5.95 12.40
C ARG A 132 -4.01 -5.29 13.32
N GLU A 133 -3.86 -5.44 14.64
CA GLU A 133 -4.74 -4.78 15.61
C GLU A 133 -4.65 -3.26 15.52
N GLU A 134 -3.44 -2.69 15.47
CA GLU A 134 -3.24 -1.25 15.29
C GLU A 134 -3.81 -0.76 13.94
N PHE A 135 -3.60 -1.53 12.87
CA PHE A 135 -4.12 -1.21 11.54
C PHE A 135 -5.65 -1.20 11.52
N ALA A 136 -6.29 -2.18 12.17
CA ALA A 136 -7.74 -2.31 12.23
C ALA A 136 -8.42 -1.19 13.03
N LYS A 137 -7.72 -0.51 13.93
CA LYS A 137 -8.26 0.67 14.64
C LYS A 137 -8.55 1.83 13.68
N VAL A 138 -7.73 1.98 12.63
CA VAL A 138 -7.86 3.07 11.64
C VAL A 138 -8.61 2.61 10.40
N TYR A 139 -8.36 1.38 9.95
CA TYR A 139 -8.92 0.79 8.73
C TYR A 139 -9.56 -0.57 9.03
N PRO A 140 -10.72 -0.61 9.71
CA PRO A 140 -11.31 -1.86 10.21
C PRO A 140 -11.71 -2.88 9.13
N GLU A 141 -12.02 -2.40 7.94
CA GLU A 141 -12.45 -3.24 6.81
C GLU A 141 -11.29 -3.72 5.93
N ILE A 142 -10.05 -3.36 6.27
CA ILE A 142 -8.86 -3.66 5.48
C ILE A 142 -8.01 -4.71 6.18
N LEU A 143 -7.78 -5.83 5.49
CA LEU A 143 -6.89 -6.87 5.98
C LEU A 143 -5.44 -6.56 5.60
N LEU A 144 -4.57 -6.39 6.60
CA LEU A 144 -3.13 -6.32 6.38
C LEU A 144 -2.57 -7.72 6.08
N GLN A 145 -2.15 -7.91 4.83
CA GLN A 145 -1.60 -9.16 4.33
C GLN A 145 -0.09 -9.23 4.60
N SER A 146 0.45 -10.42 4.85
CA SER A 146 1.90 -10.61 4.84
C SER A 146 2.35 -10.91 3.42
N ARG A 147 3.47 -10.32 3.02
CA ARG A 147 4.08 -10.56 1.72
C ARG A 147 5.57 -10.84 1.90
N GLU A 148 6.00 -11.97 1.35
CA GLU A 148 7.42 -12.33 1.29
C GLU A 148 8.05 -11.79 0.01
N LEU A 149 9.18 -11.10 0.15
CA LEU A 149 10.04 -10.66 -0.94
C LEU A 149 11.46 -11.18 -0.68
N GLN A 150 12.47 -10.32 -0.62
CA GLN A 150 13.83 -10.75 -0.27
C GLN A 150 13.92 -10.96 1.24
N VAL A 151 14.33 -12.17 1.64
CA VAL A 151 14.48 -12.56 3.04
C VAL A 151 15.92 -12.96 3.37
N HIS A 152 16.33 -12.76 4.62
CA HIS A 152 17.65 -13.16 5.12
C HIS A 152 17.56 -13.63 6.58
N GLU A 153 18.46 -14.54 6.97
CA GLU A 153 18.57 -15.05 8.35
C GLU A 153 19.29 -14.10 9.31
N ASP A 154 19.74 -12.93 8.84
CA ASP A 154 20.56 -11.99 9.62
C ASP A 154 19.76 -10.70 9.80
N VAL A 155 19.24 -10.50 11.01
CA VAL A 155 18.44 -9.33 11.37
C VAL A 155 19.21 -8.02 11.14
N LYS A 156 20.56 -8.03 11.18
CA LYS A 156 21.36 -6.82 10.92
C LYS A 156 21.26 -6.31 9.48
N LYS A 157 20.85 -7.17 8.55
CA LYS A 157 20.60 -6.78 7.14
C LYS A 157 19.18 -6.31 6.89
N SER A 158 18.31 -6.39 7.90
CA SER A 158 16.89 -6.07 7.75
C SER A 158 16.65 -4.63 7.30
N ALA A 159 17.50 -3.67 7.71
CA ALA A 159 17.39 -2.27 7.32
C ALA A 159 17.54 -2.07 5.81
N GLU A 160 18.64 -2.57 5.22
CA GLU A 160 18.91 -2.48 3.78
C GLU A 160 17.85 -3.24 2.98
N LEU A 161 17.49 -4.45 3.43
CA LEU A 161 16.49 -5.28 2.77
C LEU A 161 15.09 -4.66 2.85
N THR A 162 14.75 -3.95 3.93
CA THR A 162 13.48 -3.22 4.05
C THR A 162 13.38 -2.16 2.95
N VAL A 163 14.44 -1.38 2.74
CA VAL A 163 14.48 -0.39 1.66
C VAL A 163 14.31 -1.07 0.30
N ALA A 164 15.09 -2.12 0.03
CA ALA A 164 15.02 -2.85 -1.24
C ALA A 164 13.65 -3.48 -1.49
N ASN A 165 13.04 -4.06 -0.47
CA ASN A 165 11.73 -4.72 -0.57
C ASN A 165 10.58 -3.73 -0.76
N LEU A 166 10.58 -2.60 -0.04
CA LEU A 166 9.58 -1.55 -0.23
C LEU A 166 9.68 -0.94 -1.64
N LEU A 167 10.91 -0.73 -2.12
CA LEU A 167 11.17 -0.27 -3.48
C LEU A 167 10.65 -1.27 -4.52
N GLN A 168 10.97 -2.56 -4.34
CA GLN A 168 10.51 -3.63 -5.22
C GLN A 168 8.97 -3.72 -5.25
N ALA A 169 8.32 -3.67 -4.09
CA ALA A 169 6.85 -3.69 -4.01
C ALA A 169 6.22 -2.51 -4.77
N ALA A 170 6.81 -1.32 -4.66
CA ALA A 170 6.36 -0.15 -5.38
C ALA A 170 6.60 -0.27 -6.89
N GLU A 171 7.78 -0.71 -7.32
CA GLU A 171 8.10 -0.90 -8.75
C GLU A 171 7.17 -1.92 -9.41
N GLU A 172 6.94 -3.07 -8.77
CA GLU A 172 6.03 -4.11 -9.29
C GLU A 172 4.58 -3.60 -9.42
N CYS A 173 4.13 -2.78 -8.47
CA CYS A 173 2.81 -2.14 -8.53
C CYS A 173 2.70 -1.24 -9.77
N GLN A 174 3.69 -0.38 -10.01
CA GLN A 174 3.70 0.58 -11.12
C GLN A 174 3.74 -0.14 -12.47
N LEU A 175 4.58 -1.17 -12.60
CA LEU A 175 4.68 -1.99 -13.81
C LEU A 175 3.38 -2.74 -14.13
N THR A 176 2.66 -3.21 -13.11
CA THR A 176 1.38 -3.90 -13.29
C THR A 176 0.32 -2.96 -13.89
N ILE A 177 0.32 -1.70 -13.47
CA ILE A 177 -0.62 -0.69 -13.96
C ILE A 177 -0.26 -0.29 -15.39
N ALA A 178 1.02 0.00 -15.67
CA ALA A 178 1.47 0.36 -17.03
C ALA A 178 1.11 -0.72 -18.07
N ARG A 179 1.22 -2.00 -17.70
CA ARG A 179 0.79 -3.13 -18.54
C ARG A 179 -0.73 -3.16 -18.76
N SER A 180 -1.52 -2.79 -17.77
CA SER A 180 -2.98 -2.79 -17.86
C SER A 180 -3.50 -1.65 -18.74
N SER A 181 -2.84 -0.49 -18.74
CA SER A 181 -3.18 0.64 -19.61
C SER A 181 -2.93 0.33 -21.10
N ASN A 182 -1.83 -0.34 -21.44
CA ASN A 182 -1.47 -0.64 -22.83
C ASN A 182 -2.39 -1.66 -23.54
N VAL A 183 -3.11 -2.49 -22.77
CA VAL A 183 -4.02 -3.51 -23.35
C VAL A 183 -5.34 -2.88 -23.81
N ASN A 184 -5.79 -1.77 -23.21
CA ASN A 184 -7.07 -1.14 -23.57
C ASN A 184 -6.98 -0.26 -24.82
N ASP A 185 -5.79 0.24 -25.18
CA ASP A 185 -5.61 1.06 -26.39
C ASP A 185 -5.45 0.24 -27.69
N SER A 186 -5.33 -1.08 -27.60
CA SER A 186 -5.08 -1.95 -28.76
C SER A 186 -6.34 -2.56 -29.39
N ASN A 187 -7.54 -2.29 -28.87
CA ASN A 187 -8.79 -2.92 -29.31
C ASN A 187 -9.74 -2.03 -30.12
N ASP A 188 -9.33 -0.81 -30.49
CA ASP A 188 -10.16 0.07 -31.33
C ASP A 188 -9.38 0.56 -32.56
N SER A 189 -9.26 -0.31 -33.56
CA SER A 189 -9.03 0.07 -34.97
C SER A 189 -9.12 -1.15 -35.89
N THR A 190 -10.33 -1.53 -36.28
CA THR A 190 -10.59 -1.98 -37.65
C THR A 190 -11.84 -1.27 -38.16
N SER A 191 -11.65 -0.04 -38.64
CA SER A 191 -12.56 0.53 -39.62
C SER A 191 -12.34 -0.18 -40.96
N ASN A 192 -13.44 -0.48 -41.64
CA ASN A 192 -13.48 -0.41 -43.09
C ASN A 192 -14.88 0.07 -43.48
N ASP A 193 -14.95 1.36 -43.77
CA ASP A 193 -15.99 1.97 -44.57
C ASP A 193 -16.01 1.31 -45.96
N LEU A 194 -17.19 0.89 -46.42
CA LEU A 194 -17.51 0.88 -47.84
C LEU A 194 -18.93 1.43 -48.03
N ASP A 195 -18.94 2.67 -48.48
CA ASP A 195 -20.06 3.38 -49.11
C ASP A 195 -20.50 2.66 -50.39
N ALA A 196 -21.81 2.45 -50.54
CA ALA A 196 -22.45 2.19 -51.82
C ALA A 196 -23.91 2.67 -51.76
N THR A 197 -24.13 3.84 -52.34
CA THR A 197 -25.43 4.40 -52.72
C THR A 197 -26.08 3.57 -53.84
N ASN A 198 -27.38 3.21 -53.71
CA ASN A 198 -28.38 3.36 -54.78
C ASN A 198 -29.82 2.95 -54.38
N GLY A 199 -30.72 3.94 -54.47
CA GLY A 199 -32.04 3.95 -55.13
C GLY A 199 -33.06 2.80 -54.98
N GLY A 200 -34.30 3.17 -54.62
CA GLY A 200 -35.49 2.39 -54.96
C GLY A 200 -36.72 2.72 -54.12
N ALA A 201 -37.68 3.43 -54.71
CA ALA A 201 -38.99 3.75 -54.13
C ALA A 201 -39.91 2.52 -53.98
N SER A 202 -40.86 2.57 -53.03
CA SER A 202 -42.32 2.44 -53.27
C SER A 202 -43.13 2.28 -51.97
N GLU A 203 -44.37 2.78 -52.06
CA GLU A 203 -45.53 2.77 -51.13
C GLU A 203 -45.83 1.36 -50.52
N GLU A 204 -46.63 1.11 -49.48
CA GLU A 204 -47.92 1.66 -49.10
C GLU A 204 -48.43 0.99 -47.79
N SER A 205 -49.29 1.70 -47.06
CA SER A 205 -50.40 1.19 -46.23
C SER A 205 -50.19 0.58 -44.81
N ASN A 206 -51.03 1.08 -43.90
CA ASN A 206 -51.41 0.59 -42.57
C ASN A 206 -52.96 0.80 -42.48
N PRO A 207 -53.78 0.26 -41.54
CA PRO A 207 -53.87 -0.99 -40.74
C PRO A 207 -55.29 -1.63 -40.99
N PRO A 208 -56.14 -2.14 -40.04
CA PRO A 208 -56.02 -2.83 -38.72
C PRO A 208 -56.90 -4.12 -38.57
N ASN A 209 -56.73 -4.90 -37.48
CA ASN A 209 -57.76 -5.62 -36.67
C ASN A 209 -57.15 -6.84 -35.95
N ALA A 210 -57.13 -6.89 -34.62
CA ALA A 210 -58.23 -7.25 -33.69
C ALA A 210 -58.38 -8.77 -33.48
N PHE A 211 -58.13 -9.25 -32.26
CA PHE A 211 -59.08 -9.94 -31.36
C PHE A 211 -58.30 -10.53 -30.15
N VAL A 212 -58.48 -10.03 -28.91
CA VAL A 212 -59.33 -10.51 -27.77
C VAL A 212 -59.12 -11.99 -27.43
N PHE A 213 -58.95 -12.53 -26.22
CA PHE A 213 -59.38 -12.31 -24.82
C PHE A 213 -58.24 -12.85 -23.92
N GLY A 214 -57.96 -12.42 -22.68
CA GLY A 214 -58.85 -12.12 -21.56
C GLY A 214 -58.62 -13.17 -20.45
N GLY A 215 -58.33 -12.72 -19.21
CA GLY A 215 -58.45 -13.57 -18.02
C GLY A 215 -57.30 -13.48 -17.01
N ASP A 216 -57.28 -12.41 -16.22
CA ASP A 216 -56.96 -12.49 -14.79
C ASP A 216 -58.25 -12.92 -14.07
N PRO A 217 -58.21 -13.79 -13.05
CA PRO A 217 -58.33 -13.22 -11.71
C PRO A 217 -57.51 -13.96 -10.63
N SER A 218 -56.79 -13.16 -9.85
CA SER A 218 -56.73 -13.19 -8.37
C SER A 218 -57.46 -14.34 -7.66
N GLU A 219 -56.72 -15.14 -6.87
CA GLU A 219 -57.26 -15.77 -5.66
C GLU A 219 -56.21 -15.85 -4.53
N LYS A 220 -56.61 -15.31 -3.38
CA LYS A 220 -55.98 -15.48 -2.06
C LYS A 220 -56.27 -16.89 -1.54
N GLN A 221 -55.36 -17.48 -0.77
CA GLN A 221 -55.57 -17.92 0.63
C GLN A 221 -54.56 -19.00 1.08
N SER A 222 -53.95 -18.76 2.26
CA SER A 222 -53.70 -19.71 3.38
C SER A 222 -52.80 -20.95 3.11
N ASN A 223 -52.12 -21.62 4.03
CA ASN A 223 -51.98 -21.58 5.48
C ASN A 223 -50.78 -22.48 5.87
N SER A 224 -50.22 -22.23 7.06
CA SER A 224 -49.60 -23.16 8.05
C SER A 224 -49.06 -24.55 7.69
N GLU A 225 -47.86 -24.87 8.20
CA GLU A 225 -47.46 -26.01 9.10
C GLU A 225 -45.93 -26.20 8.95
N SER A 226 -45.01 -26.12 9.93
CA SER A 226 -44.83 -26.66 11.30
C SER A 226 -44.84 -28.19 11.43
N GLY A 227 -43.66 -28.76 11.71
CA GLY A 227 -43.39 -30.16 12.11
C GLY A 227 -42.14 -30.68 11.38
N GLN A 228 -41.09 -31.20 12.01
CA GLN A 228 -40.82 -31.65 13.39
C GLN A 228 -39.37 -31.35 13.76
#